data_AF-A0A967HLX9-F1
#
_entry.id   AF-A0A967HLX9-F1
#
_cell.length_a   1.000
_cell.length_b   1.000
_cell.length_c   1.000
_cell.angle_alpha   90.00
_cell.angle_beta   90.00
_cell.angle_gamma   90.00
#
_symmetry.space_group_name_H-M   'P 1'
#
loop_
_entity.id
_entity.type
_entity.pdbx_description
1 polymer ?
#
loop_
_entity_poly.entity_id
_entity_poly.type
_entity_poly.pdbx_seq_one_letter_code
_entity_poly.pdbx_strand_id
1 'polypeptide(L)' 'MTTIVTLLTDFGLTDSYVAEMKATLLHSAPQARLVDISHELEQG' A
#
# COMPACT_ATOMS: atom_id res chain seq x y z
N MET A 1 19.42 1.86 -7.27
CA MET A 1 18.84 2.44 -6.05
C MET A 1 17.45 1.87 -5.86
N THR A 2 17.05 1.58 -4.64
CA THR A 2 15.71 1.04 -4.35
C THR A 2 14.70 2.16 -4.18
N THR A 3 13.63 2.17 -4.98
CA THR A 3 12.52 3.10 -4.85
C THR A 3 11.70 2.77 -3.60
N ILE A 4 11.42 3.76 -2.76
CA ILE A 4 10.53 3.62 -1.61
C ILE A 4 9.18 4.23 -1.97
N VAL A 5 8.10 3.49 -1.73
CA VAL A 5 6.72 3.95 -1.93
C VAL A 5 6.00 3.84 -0.60
N THR A 6 5.52 4.96 -0.08
CA THR A 6 4.76 4.99 1.17
C THR A 6 3.26 4.94 0.89
N LEU A 7 2.51 4.18 1.69
CA LEU A 7 1.07 3.98 1.50
C LEU A 7 0.29 4.60 2.66
N LEU A 8 -0.61 5.54 2.34
CA LEU A 8 -1.56 6.14 3.27
C LEU A 8 -2.94 6.07 2.62
N THR A 9 -3.87 5.31 3.21
CA THR A 9 -5.21 5.08 2.66
C THR A 9 -6.25 5.02 3.78
N ASP A 10 -7.52 5.04 3.40
CA ASP A 10 -8.72 4.86 4.23
C ASP A 10 -9.42 3.50 3.98
N PHE A 11 -8.74 2.58 3.29
CA PHE A 11 -9.27 1.27 2.91
C PHE A 11 -9.57 0.34 4.11
N GLY A 12 -9.03 0.64 5.28
CA GLY A 12 -9.03 -0.29 6.40
C GLY A 12 -8.14 -1.51 6.15
N LEU A 13 -8.21 -2.46 7.09
CA LEU A 13 -7.49 -3.73 7.04
C LEU A 13 -8.42 -4.94 7.09
N THR A 14 -9.73 -4.71 6.97
CA THR A 14 -10.74 -5.76 7.11
C THR A 14 -10.94 -6.58 5.84
N ASP A 15 -10.56 -6.04 4.68
CA ASP A 15 -10.69 -6.68 3.38
C ASP A 15 -9.35 -6.69 2.60
N SER A 16 -9.40 -7.08 1.32
CA SER A 16 -8.21 -7.34 0.51
C SER A 16 -7.60 -6.11 -0.18
N TYR A 17 -8.19 -4.91 -0.07
CA TYR A 17 -7.76 -3.77 -0.90
C TYR A 17 -6.28 -3.41 -0.74
N VAL A 18 -5.76 -3.41 0.50
CA VAL A 18 -4.35 -3.13 0.76
C VAL A 18 -3.45 -4.19 0.13
N ALA A 19 -3.85 -5.46 0.18
CA ALA A 19 -3.08 -6.55 -0.41
C ALA A 19 -3.07 -6.49 -1.94
N GLU A 20 -4.21 -6.21 -2.56
CA GLU A 20 -4.34 -6.02 -4.01
C GLU A 20 -3.48 -4.85 -4.49
N MET A 21 -3.52 -3.71 -3.80
CA MET A 21 -2.70 -2.54 -4.14
C MET A 21 -1.20 -2.86 -4.06
N LYS A 22 -0.76 -3.54 -2.99
CA LYS A 22 0.64 -3.98 -2.84
C LYS A 22 1.05 -4.93 -3.95
N ALA A 23 0.19 -5.88 -4.33
CA ALA A 23 0.47 -6.81 -5.42
C ALA A 23 0.64 -6.09 -6.76
N THR A 24 -0.23 -5.13 -7.09
CA THR A 24 -0.13 -4.33 -8.31
C THR A 24 1.15 -3.49 -8.35
N LEU A 25 1.51 -2.87 -7.23
CA LEU A 25 2.75 -2.07 -7.12
C LEU A 25 3.99 -2.93 -7.27
N LEU A 26 4.05 -4.09 -6.60
CA LEU A 26 5.18 -5.01 -6.69
C LEU A 26 5.27 -5.70 -8.06
N HIS A 27 4.14 -5.95 -8.72
CA HIS A 27 4.14 -6.45 -10.10
C HIS A 27 4.77 -5.42 -11.05
N SER A 28 4.43 -4.14 -10.90
CA SER A 28 4.90 -3.05 -11.77
C SER A 28 6.33 -2.63 -11.45
N ALA A 29 6.72 -2.66 -10.16
CA ALA A 29 8.05 -2.30 -9.69
C ALA A 29 8.55 -3.34 -8.68
N PRO A 30 9.10 -4.48 -9.14
CA PRO A 30 9.49 -5.61 -8.27
C PRO A 30 10.56 -5.30 -7.23
N GLN A 31 11.32 -4.22 -7.43
CA GLN A 31 12.35 -3.78 -6.49
C GLN A 31 11.88 -2.67 -5.54
N ALA A 32 10.62 -2.24 -5.62
CA ALA A 32 10.10 -1.21 -4.73
C ALA A 32 10.00 -1.73 -3.29
N ARG A 33 10.33 -0.86 -2.33
CA ARG A 33 10.04 -1.08 -0.91
C ARG A 33 8.75 -0.35 -0.56
N LEU A 34 7.72 -1.11 -0.21
CA LEU A 34 6.45 -0.55 0.24
C LEU A 34 6.52 -0.32 1.75
N VAL A 35 6.12 0.86 2.20
CA VAL A 35 6.08 1.24 3.62
C VAL A 35 4.70 1.77 3.94
N ASP A 36 3.95 1.06 4.77
CA ASP A 36 2.64 1.52 5.20
C ASP A 36 2.81 2.63 6.23
N ILE A 37 2.09 3.74 6.02
CA ILE A 37 1.94 4.82 7.01
C ILE A 37 0.72 4.50 7.88
N SER A 38 -0.45 4.38 7.26
CA SER A 38 -1.70 3.94 7.89
C SER A 38 -2.71 3.55 6.81
N HIS A 39 -3.60 2.63 7.16
CA HIS A 39 -4.77 2.26 6.35
C HIS A 39 -6.08 2.49 7.09
N GLU A 40 -6.03 2.95 8.35
CA GLU A 40 -7.19 3.05 9.26
C GLU A 40 -7.67 4.49 9.43
N LEU A 41 -7.55 5.31 8.38
CA LEU A 41 -8.08 6.67 8.39
C LEU A 41 -9.61 6.64 8.41
N GLU A 42 -10.22 7.49 9.23
CA GLU A 42 -11.68 7.69 9.22
C GLU A 42 -12.10 8.30 7.88
N GLN A 43 -13.18 7.75 7.30
CA GLN A 43 -13.84 8.35 6.15
C GLN A 43 -14.56 9.62 6.62
N GLY A 44 -14.18 10.77 6.06
CA GLY A 44 -14.82 12.06 6.33
C GLY A 44 -16.17 12.23 5.64
#